data_AF-A0A316F7G2-F1
#
_entry.id   AF-A0A316F7G2-F1
#
_cell.length_a   1.000
_cell.length_b   1.000
_cell.length_c   1.000
_cell.angle_alpha   90.00
_cell.angle_beta   90.00
_cell.angle_gamma   90.00
#
_symmetry.space_group_name_H-M   'P 1'
#
loop_
_entity.id
_entity.type
_entity.pdbx_description
1 polymer ?
#
loop_
_entity_poly.entity_id
_entity_poly.type
_entity_poly.pdbx_seq_one_letter_code
_entity_poly.pdbx_strand_id
1 'polypeptide(L)'
;MPVTIEVVSTVGAAPPRVFDLKLDVDVHAASQHDSDESAVTRDGRRQLLLGDEVTFRARHFGIRWRMTSRITAYQRPHRFVDEQVHGPFRLLRHEHLFTPAGTGTTMTDRMTIAAPLGPLGAVVTRLVLAPYLRRLLRRRAAHLQTLTAGAPVSARPPS
;
A
#
# COMPACT_ATOMS: atom_id res chain seq x y z
N MET A 1 -21.80 -5.07 -2.38
CA MET A 1 -21.54 -3.79 -1.67
C MET A 1 -20.06 -3.72 -1.34
N PRO A 2 -19.42 -2.55 -1.42
CA PRO A 2 -18.03 -2.38 -1.02
C PRO A 2 -17.88 -2.49 0.50
N VAL A 3 -16.73 -2.98 0.94
CA VAL A 3 -16.32 -3.06 2.35
C VAL A 3 -15.07 -2.22 2.51
N THR A 4 -15.04 -1.37 3.55
CA THR A 4 -13.84 -0.60 3.90
C THR A 4 -13.17 -1.20 5.12
N ILE A 5 -11.87 -1.41 5.03
CA ILE A 5 -11.00 -1.73 6.16
C ILE A 5 -10.04 -0.56 6.41
N GLU A 6 -9.65 -0.41 7.66
CA GLU A 6 -8.70 0.60 8.09
C GLU A 6 -7.64 -0.07 8.96
N VAL A 7 -6.38 0.29 8.73
CA VAL A 7 -5.24 -0.09 9.55
C VAL A 7 -4.44 1.17 9.85
N VAL A 8 -4.24 1.45 11.14
CA VAL A 8 -3.41 2.54 11.63
C VAL A 8 -2.11 1.94 12.16
N SER A 9 -0.99 2.56 11.80
CA SER A 9 0.35 2.15 12.22
C SER A 9 1.24 3.35 12.49
N THR A 10 2.25 3.19 13.34
CA THR A 10 3.23 4.24 13.64
C THR A 10 4.56 3.87 13.00
N VAL A 11 5.22 4.83 12.35
CA VAL A 11 6.51 4.64 11.67
C VAL A 11 7.51 5.65 12.22
N GLY A 12 8.72 5.18 12.56
CA GLY A 12 9.79 5.99 13.15
C GLY A 12 10.53 6.89 12.16
N ALA A 13 9.83 7.52 11.22
CA ALA A 13 10.39 8.45 10.25
C ALA A 13 9.42 9.59 9.96
N ALA A 14 9.94 10.72 9.48
CA ALA A 14 9.12 11.88 9.12
C ALA A 14 8.16 11.58 7.94
N PRO A 15 6.98 12.23 7.88
CA PRO A 15 5.97 11.92 6.86
C PRO A 15 6.47 11.92 5.42
N PRO A 16 7.33 12.87 4.97
CA PRO A 16 7.86 12.83 3.60
C PRO A 16 8.62 11.54 3.29
N ARG A 17 9.40 11.02 4.25
CA ARG A 17 10.18 9.79 4.06
C ARG A 17 9.27 8.56 3.96
N VAL A 18 8.26 8.48 4.82
CA VAL A 18 7.28 7.38 4.83
C VAL A 18 6.45 7.39 3.54
N PHE A 19 6.02 8.59 3.12
CA PHE A 19 5.30 8.81 1.86
C PHE A 19 6.12 8.34 0.66
N ASP A 20 7.38 8.77 0.56
CA ASP A 20 8.24 8.42 -0.56
C ASP A 20 8.51 6.91 -0.61
N LEU A 21 8.78 6.27 0.55
CA LEU A 21 8.98 4.82 0.65
C LEU A 21 7.74 4.01 0.23
N LYS A 22 6.53 4.51 0.49
CA LYS A 22 5.29 3.82 0.12
C LYS A 22 4.98 3.87 -1.37
N LEU A 23 5.58 4.83 -2.09
CA LEU A 23 5.48 4.98 -3.54
C LEU A 23 6.68 4.38 -4.29
N ASP A 24 7.65 3.81 -3.57
CA ASP A 24 8.77 3.06 -4.15
C ASP A 24 8.31 1.61 -4.46
N VAL A 25 8.39 1.24 -5.74
CA VAL A 25 7.92 -0.04 -6.28
C VAL A 25 8.72 -1.23 -5.72
N ASP A 26 10.02 -1.06 -5.47
CA ASP A 26 10.85 -2.14 -4.97
C ASP A 26 10.62 -2.36 -3.48
N VAL A 27 10.46 -1.27 -2.71
CA VAL A 27 10.06 -1.35 -1.29
C VAL A 27 8.68 -2.02 -1.17
N HIS A 28 7.76 -1.70 -2.09
CA HIS A 28 6.46 -2.32 -2.15
C HIS A 28 6.58 -3.84 -2.40
N ALA A 29 7.30 -4.26 -3.44
CA ALA A 29 7.46 -5.68 -3.77
C ALA A 29 8.20 -6.46 -2.66
N ALA A 30 9.25 -5.88 -2.08
CA ALA A 30 10.01 -6.48 -0.98
C ALA A 30 9.13 -6.71 0.27
N SER A 31 8.15 -5.83 0.52
CA SER A 31 7.19 -5.99 1.62
C SER A 31 6.28 -7.22 1.48
N GLN A 32 6.25 -7.85 0.30
CA GLN A 32 5.47 -9.06 0.01
C GLN A 32 6.31 -10.22 -0.54
N HIS A 33 7.58 -10.31 -0.15
CA HIS A 33 8.50 -11.38 -0.58
C HIS A 33 7.92 -12.80 -0.36
N ASP A 34 7.12 -13.01 0.68
CA ASP A 34 6.39 -14.28 0.97
C ASP A 34 5.43 -14.74 -0.16
N SER A 35 5.10 -13.86 -1.11
CA SER A 35 4.08 -14.10 -2.15
C SER A 35 4.63 -14.16 -3.58
N ASP A 36 5.95 -14.24 -3.75
CA ASP A 36 6.64 -14.11 -5.05
C ASP A 36 6.19 -12.84 -5.81
N GLU A 37 5.94 -11.74 -5.09
CA GLU A 37 5.42 -10.52 -5.70
C GLU A 37 6.48 -9.88 -6.60
N SER A 38 6.08 -9.57 -7.83
CA SER A 38 6.80 -8.66 -8.73
C SER A 38 5.90 -7.48 -9.08
N ALA A 39 6.49 -6.29 -9.08
CA ALA A 39 5.79 -5.06 -9.43
C ALA A 39 6.54 -4.39 -10.58
N VAL A 40 5.82 -4.07 -11.65
CA VAL A 40 6.38 -3.43 -12.85
C VAL A 40 5.56 -2.22 -13.24
N THR A 41 6.22 -1.11 -13.51
CA THR A 41 5.61 0.09 -14.09
C THR A 41 5.77 0.06 -15.60
N ARG A 42 4.88 0.76 -16.33
CA ARG A 42 4.93 0.80 -17.79
C ARG A 42 6.27 1.34 -18.33
N ASP A 43 6.84 2.31 -17.63
CA ASP A 43 8.04 3.03 -18.06
C ASP A 43 9.30 2.64 -17.24
N GLY A 44 9.22 1.59 -16.42
CA GLY A 44 10.34 1.16 -15.56
C GLY A 44 10.67 2.11 -14.40
N ARG A 45 9.84 3.13 -14.16
CA ARG A 45 9.98 4.05 -13.02
C ARG A 45 9.84 3.30 -11.69
N ARG A 46 10.76 3.58 -10.77
CA ARG A 46 10.79 3.03 -9.41
C ARG A 46 9.93 3.84 -8.43
N GLN A 47 9.88 5.16 -8.61
CA GLN A 47 9.05 6.05 -7.80
C GLN A 47 7.75 6.38 -8.54
N LEU A 48 6.60 6.11 -7.94
CA LEU A 48 5.29 6.39 -8.53
C LEU A 48 4.87 7.85 -8.34
N LEU A 49 4.34 8.44 -9.41
CA LEU A 49 3.73 9.77 -9.45
C LEU A 49 2.22 9.69 -9.77
N LEU A 50 1.55 10.84 -9.70
CA LEU A 50 0.15 10.94 -10.12
C LEU A 50 -0.03 10.45 -11.56
N GLY A 51 -1.02 9.57 -11.76
CA GLY A 51 -1.34 8.97 -13.05
C GLY A 51 -0.49 7.75 -13.41
N ASP A 52 0.61 7.48 -12.71
CA ASP A 52 1.42 6.29 -12.97
C ASP A 52 0.65 5.01 -12.66
N GLU A 53 0.89 4.00 -13.49
CA GLU A 53 0.34 2.66 -13.32
C GLU A 53 1.44 1.67 -12.94
N VAL A 54 1.10 0.79 -12.01
CA VAL A 54 1.94 -0.31 -11.56
C VAL A 54 1.15 -1.61 -11.64
N THR A 55 1.74 -2.62 -12.28
CA THR A 55 1.18 -3.96 -12.36
C THR A 55 1.90 -4.88 -11.38
N PHE A 56 1.14 -5.40 -10.43
CA PHE A 56 1.55 -6.41 -9.47
C PHE A 56 1.21 -7.81 -9.99
N ARG A 57 2.14 -8.74 -9.80
CA ARG A 57 1.92 -10.18 -9.96
C ARG A 57 2.35 -10.86 -8.68
N ALA A 58 1.41 -11.49 -7.99
CA ALA A 58 1.66 -12.16 -6.70
C ALA A 58 0.88 -13.47 -6.62
N ARG A 59 1.27 -14.35 -5.70
CA ARG A 59 0.53 -15.59 -5.39
C ARG A 59 -0.24 -15.41 -4.10
N HIS A 60 -1.57 -15.45 -4.19
CA HIS A 60 -2.45 -15.41 -3.03
C HIS A 60 -3.43 -16.58 -3.08
N PHE A 61 -3.59 -17.28 -1.95
CA PHE A 61 -4.44 -18.47 -1.84
C PHE A 61 -4.12 -19.57 -2.88
N GLY A 62 -2.84 -19.70 -3.26
CA GLY A 62 -2.38 -20.65 -4.28
C GLY A 62 -2.58 -20.19 -5.74
N ILE A 63 -3.36 -19.12 -5.97
CA ILE A 63 -3.69 -18.58 -7.29
C ILE A 63 -2.72 -17.45 -7.65
N ARG A 64 -2.28 -17.40 -8.93
CA ARG A 64 -1.51 -16.27 -9.46
C ARG A 64 -2.44 -15.11 -9.77
N TRP A 65 -2.22 -13.98 -9.12
CA TRP A 65 -3.00 -12.76 -9.29
C TRP A 65 -2.19 -11.79 -10.16
N ARG A 66 -2.89 -11.09 -11.05
CA ARG A 66 -2.37 -9.94 -11.78
C ARG A 66 -3.29 -8.76 -11.50
N MET A 67 -2.74 -7.66 -11.00
CA MET A 67 -3.48 -6.45 -10.66
C MET A 67 -2.71 -5.24 -11.16
N THR A 68 -3.37 -4.32 -11.85
CA THR A 68 -2.81 -3.04 -12.27
C THR A 68 -3.53 -1.94 -11.52
N SER A 69 -2.80 -1.15 -10.74
CA SER A 69 -3.31 0.02 -10.01
C SER A 69 -2.75 1.30 -10.60
N ARG A 70 -3.53 2.39 -10.52
CA ARG A 70 -3.13 3.75 -10.91
C ARG A 70 -3.13 4.66 -9.70
N ILE A 71 -2.15 5.56 -9.59
CA ILE A 71 -2.18 6.63 -8.59
C ILE A 71 -3.19 7.70 -9.03
N THR A 72 -4.30 7.84 -8.30
CA THR A 72 -5.40 8.76 -8.66
C THR A 72 -5.45 10.02 -7.80
N ALA A 73 -4.74 10.05 -6.68
CA ALA A 73 -4.51 11.26 -5.90
C ALA A 73 -3.08 11.29 -5.36
N TYR A 74 -2.47 12.47 -5.35
CA TYR A 74 -1.09 12.67 -4.90
C TYR A 74 -0.97 14.03 -4.22
N GLN A 75 -0.77 14.04 -2.91
CA GLN A 75 -0.69 15.21 -2.05
C GLN A 75 0.47 15.03 -1.07
N ARG A 76 1.70 15.06 -1.58
CA ARG A 76 2.90 14.88 -0.76
C ARG A 76 3.01 15.97 0.33
N PRO A 77 3.37 15.64 1.58
CA PRO A 77 3.63 14.30 2.13
C PRO A 77 2.40 13.64 2.78
N HIS A 78 1.21 14.23 2.66
CA HIS A 78 0.05 13.91 3.49
C HIS A 78 -0.79 12.75 3.01
N ARG A 79 -0.91 12.56 1.69
CA ARG A 79 -1.88 11.62 1.15
C ARG A 79 -1.58 11.17 -0.27
N PHE A 80 -1.80 9.91 -0.56
CA PHE A 80 -1.98 9.44 -1.94
C PHE A 80 -3.05 8.35 -2.00
N VAL A 81 -3.56 8.11 -3.20
CA VAL A 81 -4.56 7.07 -3.45
C VAL A 81 -4.14 6.26 -4.66
N ASP A 82 -4.18 4.94 -4.52
CA ASP A 82 -4.10 4.00 -5.63
C ASP A 82 -5.44 3.28 -5.85
N GLU A 83 -5.84 3.16 -7.11
CA GLU A 83 -7.07 2.48 -7.52
C GLU A 83 -6.79 1.42 -8.56
N GLN A 84 -7.37 0.24 -8.38
CA GLN A 84 -7.26 -0.83 -9.36
C GLN A 84 -7.96 -0.43 -10.66
N VAL A 85 -7.22 -0.49 -11.77
CA VAL A 85 -7.73 -0.33 -13.13
C VAL A 85 -8.04 -1.69 -13.77
N HIS A 86 -7.23 -2.70 -13.47
CA HIS A 86 -7.44 -4.07 -13.94
C HIS A 86 -7.06 -5.06 -12.83
N GLY A 87 -7.84 -6.10 -12.59
CA GLY A 87 -7.52 -7.08 -11.55
C GLY A 87 -8.71 -7.85 -11.02
N PRO A 88 -8.53 -8.61 -9.93
CA PRO A 88 -9.52 -9.56 -9.43
C PRO A 88 -10.72 -8.89 -8.74
N PHE A 89 -10.61 -7.62 -8.34
CA PHE A 89 -11.68 -6.92 -7.64
C PHE A 89 -12.58 -6.13 -8.61
N ARG A 90 -13.86 -5.93 -8.24
CA ARG A 90 -14.72 -4.97 -8.95
C ARG A 90 -14.36 -3.53 -8.61
N LEU A 91 -13.88 -3.32 -7.39
CA LEU A 91 -13.36 -2.07 -6.88
C LEU A 91 -12.25 -2.40 -5.90
N LEU A 92 -11.11 -1.75 -6.04
CA LEU A 92 -10.12 -1.66 -5.00
C LEU A 92 -9.60 -0.22 -5.04
N ARG A 93 -9.87 0.51 -3.96
CA ARG A 93 -9.38 1.87 -3.72
C ARG A 93 -8.62 1.84 -2.41
N HIS A 94 -7.36 2.24 -2.45
CA HIS A 94 -6.50 2.25 -1.29
C HIS A 94 -5.97 3.66 -1.06
N GLU A 95 -6.38 4.24 0.05
CA GLU A 95 -6.01 5.58 0.47
C GLU A 95 -4.99 5.49 1.60
N HIS A 96 -3.89 6.21 1.42
CA HIS A 96 -2.79 6.27 2.37
C HIS A 96 -2.74 7.69 2.93
N LEU A 97 -2.83 7.82 4.24
CA LEU A 97 -2.77 9.08 4.96
C LEU A 97 -1.56 9.08 5.88
N PHE A 98 -0.85 10.21 5.93
CA PHE A 98 0.36 10.38 6.72
C PHE A 98 0.22 11.64 7.58
N THR A 99 0.18 11.46 8.90
CA THR A 99 0.11 12.56 9.86
C THR A 99 1.35 12.56 10.75
N PRO A 100 1.96 13.73 11.04
CA PRO A 100 3.05 13.82 12.01
C PRO A 100 2.64 13.28 13.38
N ALA A 101 3.52 12.50 14.01
CA ALA A 101 3.30 11.96 15.35
C ALA A 101 4.62 11.95 16.14
N GLY A 102 4.87 13.02 16.91
CA GLY A 102 6.14 13.22 17.60
C GLY A 102 7.31 13.29 16.61
N THR A 103 8.31 12.41 16.78
CA THR A 103 9.46 12.26 15.86
C THR A 103 9.17 11.36 14.66
N GLY A 104 7.98 10.77 14.57
CA GLY A 104 7.58 9.82 13.54
C GLY A 104 6.32 10.22 12.78
N THR A 105 5.66 9.22 12.20
CA THR A 105 4.45 9.37 11.39
C THR A 105 3.40 8.36 11.84
N THR A 106 2.15 8.81 12.01
CA THR A 106 0.99 7.92 12.01
C THR A 106 0.55 7.73 10.56
N MET A 107 0.60 6.49 10.10
CA MET A 107 0.15 6.08 8.77
C MET A 107 -1.19 5.36 8.89
N THR A 108 -2.20 5.87 8.20
CA THR A 108 -3.53 5.25 8.09
C THR A 108 -3.72 4.73 6.67
N ASP A 109 -3.81 3.40 6.54
CA ASP A 109 -4.16 2.70 5.31
C ASP A 109 -5.66 2.39 5.34
N ARG A 110 -6.43 3.06 4.46
CA ARG A 110 -7.87 2.86 4.28
C ARG A 110 -8.13 2.20 2.94
N MET A 111 -8.56 0.95 2.95
CA MET A 111 -8.79 0.16 1.75
C MET A 111 -10.26 -0.19 1.59
N THR A 112 -10.86 0.27 0.49
CA THR A 112 -12.24 -0.03 0.09
C THR A 112 -12.24 -1.06 -1.03
N ILE A 113 -12.82 -2.23 -0.78
CA ILE A 113 -12.82 -3.37 -1.70
C ILE A 113 -14.25 -3.81 -2.03
N ALA A 114 -14.51 -4.16 -3.28
CA ALA A 114 -15.67 -4.94 -3.68
C ALA A 114 -15.21 -6.21 -4.43
N ALA A 115 -15.50 -7.38 -3.87
CA ALA A 115 -15.24 -8.65 -4.52
C ALA A 115 -16.08 -8.85 -5.80
N PRO A 116 -15.61 -9.69 -6.74
CA PRO A 116 -16.46 -10.22 -7.80
C PRO A 116 -17.58 -11.10 -7.19
N LEU A 117 -18.64 -11.38 -7.96
CA LEU A 117 -19.75 -12.28 -7.58
C LEU A 117 -20.86 -11.71 -6.66
N GLY A 118 -21.15 -10.40 -6.73
CA GLY A 118 -22.40 -9.84 -6.20
C GLY A 118 -22.57 -9.99 -4.67
N PRO A 119 -23.78 -10.31 -4.15
CA PRO A 119 -24.04 -10.42 -2.71
C PRO A 119 -23.20 -11.49 -1.99
N LEU A 120 -22.94 -12.64 -2.61
CA LEU A 120 -22.04 -13.68 -2.08
C LEU A 120 -20.62 -13.15 -1.91
N GLY A 121 -20.18 -12.29 -2.84
CA GLY A 121 -18.91 -11.58 -2.75
C GLY A 121 -18.80 -10.72 -1.49
N ALA A 122 -19.90 -10.16 -0.96
CA ALA A 122 -19.86 -9.35 0.27
C ALA A 122 -19.54 -10.20 1.52
N VAL A 123 -20.09 -11.42 1.60
CA VAL A 123 -19.81 -12.36 2.69
C VAL A 123 -18.36 -12.82 2.64
N VAL A 124 -17.87 -13.26 1.47
CA VAL A 124 -16.46 -13.63 1.27
C VAL A 124 -15.53 -12.44 1.57
N THR A 125 -15.92 -11.23 1.16
CA THR A 125 -15.14 -10.03 1.46
C THR A 125 -15.01 -9.83 2.97
N ARG A 126 -16.10 -9.95 3.72
CA ARG A 126 -16.11 -9.69 5.15
C ARG A 126 -15.41 -10.79 5.96
N LEU A 127 -15.59 -12.04 5.59
CA LEU A 127 -15.10 -13.19 6.37
C LEU A 127 -13.69 -13.65 5.99
N VAL A 128 -13.28 -13.46 4.72
CA VAL A 128 -12.00 -13.97 4.22
C VAL A 128 -11.07 -12.84 3.80
N LEU A 129 -11.48 -11.97 2.87
CA LEU A 129 -10.60 -10.92 2.33
C LEU A 129 -10.25 -9.85 3.36
N ALA A 130 -11.21 -9.34 4.12
CA ALA A 130 -10.98 -8.24 5.05
C ALA A 130 -9.99 -8.63 6.18
N PRO A 131 -10.11 -9.79 6.85
CA PRO A 131 -9.09 -10.24 7.81
C PRO A 131 -7.72 -10.46 7.16
N TYR A 132 -7.68 -11.05 5.97
CA TYR A 132 -6.46 -11.27 5.21
C TYR A 132 -5.75 -9.95 4.85
N LEU A 133 -6.47 -8.99 4.28
CA LEU A 133 -5.93 -7.70 3.86
C LEU A 133 -5.50 -6.86 5.06
N ARG A 134 -6.22 -6.90 6.19
CA ARG A 134 -5.74 -6.27 7.43
C ARG A 134 -4.41 -6.88 7.88
N ARG A 135 -4.25 -8.20 7.82
CA ARG A 135 -2.99 -8.87 8.15
C ARG A 135 -1.88 -8.46 7.19
N LEU A 136 -2.19 -8.37 5.90
CA LEU A 136 -1.26 -7.94 4.87
C LEU A 136 -0.77 -6.50 5.13
N LEU A 137 -1.70 -5.56 5.33
CA LEU A 137 -1.37 -4.15 5.61
C LEU A 137 -0.50 -4.01 6.87
N ARG A 138 -0.81 -4.75 7.94
CA ARG A 138 0.03 -4.76 9.15
C ARG A 138 1.44 -5.29 8.90
N ARG A 139 1.59 -6.37 8.12
CA ARG A 139 2.91 -6.90 7.74
C ARG A 139 3.73 -5.88 6.96
N ARG A 140 3.08 -5.18 6.02
CA ARG A 140 3.72 -4.13 5.22
C ARG A 140 4.16 -2.94 6.07
N ALA A 141 3.31 -2.53 7.03
CA ALA A 141 3.67 -1.50 7.99
C ALA A 141 4.87 -1.92 8.86
N ALA A 142 4.92 -3.17 9.33
CA ALA A 142 6.04 -3.70 10.09
C ALA A 142 7.35 -3.72 9.27
N HIS A 143 7.29 -4.12 8.00
CA HIS A 143 8.45 -4.05 7.09
C HIS A 143 8.98 -2.61 6.95
N LEU A 144 8.07 -1.64 6.80
CA LEU A 144 8.42 -0.23 6.72
C LEU A 144 9.08 0.29 8.01
N GLN A 145 8.58 -0.13 9.18
CA GLN A 145 9.19 0.17 10.47
C GLN A 145 10.63 -0.33 10.53
N THR A 146 10.89 -1.57 10.11
CA THR A 146 12.25 -2.15 10.07
C THR A 146 13.18 -1.35 9.15
N LEU A 147 12.72 -0.97 7.95
CA LEU A 147 13.51 -0.15 7.02
C LEU A 147 13.87 1.22 7.61
N THR A 148 12.96 1.82 8.36
CA THR A 148 13.20 3.14 8.99
C THR A 148 14.03 3.07 10.26
N ALA A 149 14.00 1.96 10.99
CA ALA A 149 14.82 1.77 12.19
C ALA A 149 16.32 1.57 11.88
N GLY A 150 16.65 1.08 10.68
CA GLY A 150 18.04 0.84 10.24
C GLY A 150 18.73 2.03 9.57
N ALA A 151 18.04 3.14 9.31
CA ALA A 151 18.62 4.32 8.69
C ALA A 151 18.85 5.41 9.77
N PRO A 152 20.10 5.77 10.12
CA PRO A 152 20.33 6.91 10.98
C PRO A 152 19.75 8.16 10.31
N VAL A 153 18.96 8.93 11.07
CA VAL A 153 18.58 10.29 10.72
C VAL A 153 19.88 11.10 10.65
N SER A 154 20.46 11.24 9.46
CA SER A 154 21.50 12.23 9.23
C SER A 154 20.83 13.60 9.24
N ALA A 155 20.71 14.17 10.44
CA ALA A 155 20.49 15.58 10.61
C ALA A 155 21.77 16.29 10.17
N ARG A 156 21.78 16.86 8.96
CA ARG A 156 22.76 17.89 8.60
C ARG A 156 22.17 19.24 9.03
N PRO A 157 22.78 19.97 9.97
CA PRO A 157 22.29 21.31 10.31
C PRO A 157 22.60 22.28 9.16
N PRO A 158 21.74 23.30 8.91
CA PRO A 158 22.11 24.40 8.04
C PRO A 158 23.21 25.24 8.71
N SER A 159 24.21 25.57 7.90
CA SER A 159 25.34 26.47 8.15
C SER A 159 24.90 27.91 8.39
#